data_AF-G0UK42-F1
#
_entry.id   AF-G0UK42-F1
#
_cell.length_a   1.000
_cell.length_b   1.000
_cell.length_c   1.000
_cell.angle_alpha   90.00
_cell.angle_beta   90.00
_cell.angle_gamma   90.00
#
_symmetry.space_group_name_H-M   'P 1'
#
loop_
_entity.id
_entity.type
_entity.pdbx_description
1 polymer ?
#
loop_
_entity_poly.entity_id
_entity_poly.type
_entity_poly.pdbx_seq_one_letter_code
_entity_poly.pdbx_strand_id
1 'polypeptide(L)'
;MTETGDVLFYVGIAERVGKHRDLMKFPVQSRAVESSHYLNTRETAILRDISFSQLSLPDRKPYYIIGQGTDCASLVNSSKCYYEHFGGQKGLIYDKYSGFVVPLDSVVEARVFGDPTERMPHPFHAHVNHFVFVSFVPRKGGHHENVSLLDYGIFPGDIRDTIPILDGVTTIRWRAATYAGEVVYHCHTLTHEDRGMMTSYLVYQDNASAPSPDVLHPVGYDSITTRRRRQIFLLLFVFFFTATVVSTVFSCIRAEPPGSMRAKHEPLNVPRVETKNALSDLECVPLVRRPGL
;
A
#
# COMPACT_ATOMS: atom_id res chain seq x y z
N MET A 1 -6.35 12.90 36.97
CA MET A 1 -5.17 12.41 36.23
C MET A 1 -5.61 11.18 35.49
N THR A 2 -5.88 11.31 34.20
CA THR A 2 -6.22 10.20 33.31
C THR A 2 -4.94 9.44 32.99
N GLU A 3 -4.80 8.22 33.49
CA GLU A 3 -3.77 7.28 33.02
C GLU A 3 -4.02 7.02 31.54
N THR A 4 -3.24 7.66 30.68
CA THR A 4 -3.11 7.25 29.28
C THR A 4 -2.34 5.94 29.29
N GLY A 5 -2.99 4.83 28.93
CA GLY A 5 -2.44 3.47 28.83
C GLY A 5 -1.36 3.30 27.75
N ASP A 6 -0.47 4.27 27.61
CA ASP A 6 0.65 4.26 26.69
C ASP A 6 1.72 3.32 27.25
N VAL A 7 1.90 2.17 26.60
CA VAL A 7 3.03 1.30 26.89
C VAL A 7 4.26 1.87 26.18
N LEU A 8 5.26 2.25 26.96
CA LEU A 8 6.52 2.78 26.46
C LEU A 8 7.54 1.65 26.35
N PHE A 9 7.88 1.25 25.13
CA PHE A 9 8.96 0.30 24.87
C PHE A 9 10.28 1.05 24.69
N TYR A 10 11.40 0.41 25.03
CA TYR A 10 12.73 0.95 24.75
C TYR A 10 13.51 -0.05 23.91
N VAL A 11 13.98 0.37 22.74
CA VAL A 11 14.98 -0.39 21.99
C VAL A 11 16.35 0.04 22.51
N GLY A 12 17.05 -0.88 23.15
CA GLY A 12 18.41 -0.67 23.65
C GLY A 12 19.44 -1.16 22.64
N ILE A 13 20.24 -0.26 22.09
CA ILE A 13 21.43 -0.64 21.32
C ILE A 13 22.61 -0.56 22.29
N ALA A 14 23.23 -1.71 22.56
CA ALA A 14 24.47 -1.77 23.32
C ALA A 14 25.64 -1.60 22.35
N GLU A 15 26.13 -0.37 22.20
CA GLU A 15 27.32 -0.11 21.40
C GLU A 15 28.56 -0.13 22.31
N ARG A 16 29.60 -0.86 21.90
CA ARG A 16 30.85 -0.96 22.66
C ARG A 16 31.84 0.06 22.12
N VAL A 17 31.76 1.30 22.60
CA VAL A 17 32.77 2.33 22.29
C VAL A 17 33.90 2.24 23.33
N GLY A 18 34.92 1.44 23.03
CA GLY A 18 36.09 1.27 23.90
C GLY A 18 35.83 0.51 25.20
N LYS A 19 36.27 1.06 26.35
CA LYS A 19 36.11 0.45 27.70
C LYS A 19 34.76 0.72 28.35
N HIS A 20 33.93 1.61 27.78
CA HIS A 20 32.62 1.96 28.32
C HIS A 20 31.50 1.33 27.49
N ARG A 21 30.43 0.91 28.15
CA ARG A 21 29.19 0.45 27.52
C ARG A 21 28.19 1.60 27.61
N ASP A 22 27.93 2.29 26.49
CA ASP A 22 26.80 3.20 26.42
C ASP A 22 25.57 2.42 25.94
N LEU A 23 24.51 2.49 26.74
CA LEU A 23 23.20 1.94 26.40
C LEU A 23 22.37 3.07 25.80
N MET A 24 22.32 3.13 24.47
CA MET A 24 21.43 4.06 23.78
C MET A 24 20.02 3.47 23.79
N LYS A 25 19.08 4.16 24.45
CA LYS A 25 17.68 3.74 24.53
C LYS A 25 16.83 4.65 23.64
N PHE A 26 16.17 4.07 22.65
CA PHE A 26 15.19 4.77 21.84
C PHE A 26 13.80 4.48 22.39
N PRO A 27 13.07 5.49 22.91
CA PRO A 27 11.69 5.29 23.33
C PRO A 27 10.83 5.06 22.08
N VAL A 28 10.17 3.90 22.04
CA VAL A 28 9.13 3.59 21.06
C VAL A 28 7.80 3.72 21.80
N GLN A 29 7.09 4.82 21.51
CA GLN A 29 5.75 5.03 22.02
C GLN A 29 4.78 4.34 21.05
N SER A 30 4.26 3.17 21.43
CA SER A 30 3.08 2.64 20.77
C SER A 30 1.86 3.22 21.46
N ARG A 31 1.12 4.11 20.79
CA ARG A 31 -0.26 4.39 21.19
C ARG A 31 -0.98 3.05 21.21
N ALA A 32 -1.58 2.70 22.36
CA ALA A 32 -2.15 1.39 22.64
C ALA A 32 -2.77 0.74 21.40
N VAL A 33 -2.05 -0.23 20.81
CA VAL A 33 -2.43 -0.97 19.61
C VAL A 33 -3.78 -1.66 19.81
N GLU A 34 -4.10 -2.01 21.06
CA GLU A 34 -5.38 -2.56 21.52
C GLU A 34 -6.60 -1.66 21.28
N SER A 35 -6.40 -0.36 21.07
CA SER A 35 -7.48 0.63 20.88
C SER A 35 -7.72 1.03 19.42
N SER A 36 -6.92 0.53 18.47
CA SER A 36 -7.11 0.89 17.07
C SER A 36 -8.26 0.06 16.47
N HIS A 37 -9.36 0.74 16.12
CA HIS A 37 -10.54 0.13 15.49
C HIS A 37 -10.18 -0.79 14.32
N TYR A 38 -9.18 -0.37 13.53
CA TYR A 38 -8.61 -1.11 12.40
C TYR A 38 -8.16 -2.53 12.74
N LEU A 39 -7.55 -2.75 13.91
CA LEU A 39 -7.03 -4.06 14.32
C LEU A 39 -8.05 -4.89 15.12
N ASN A 40 -9.17 -4.28 15.52
CA ASN A 40 -10.23 -5.02 16.18
C ASN A 40 -10.95 -5.89 15.13
N THR A 41 -10.77 -7.20 15.23
CA THR A 41 -11.41 -8.17 14.34
C THR A 41 -12.40 -9.07 15.07
N ARG A 42 -12.86 -8.73 16.29
CA ARG A 42 -13.72 -9.61 17.11
C ARG A 42 -15.21 -9.60 16.76
N GLU A 43 -15.63 -8.71 15.87
CA GLU A 43 -17.02 -8.56 15.42
C GLU A 43 -17.49 -9.72 14.54
N THR A 44 -18.77 -9.73 14.18
CA THR A 44 -19.32 -10.66 13.20
C THR A 44 -18.55 -10.55 11.89
N ALA A 45 -18.07 -11.68 11.38
CA ALA A 45 -17.22 -11.74 10.21
C ALA A 45 -17.97 -12.27 8.98
N ILE A 46 -17.68 -11.68 7.82
CA ILE A 46 -18.00 -12.25 6.53
C ILE A 46 -17.03 -13.40 6.28
N LEU A 47 -17.54 -14.57 5.90
CA LEU A 47 -16.72 -15.76 5.67
C LEU A 47 -16.15 -15.78 4.26
N ARG A 48 -14.89 -16.17 4.15
CA ARG A 48 -14.19 -16.30 2.88
C ARG A 48 -13.33 -17.56 2.84
N ASP A 49 -13.54 -18.40 1.84
CA ASP A 49 -12.62 -19.51 1.57
C ASP A 49 -11.66 -19.12 0.44
N ILE A 50 -10.36 -19.28 0.68
CA ILE A 50 -9.26 -19.02 -0.27
C ILE A 50 -8.48 -20.32 -0.43
N SER A 51 -8.26 -20.76 -1.66
CA SER A 51 -7.50 -21.98 -1.95
C SER A 51 -6.29 -21.70 -2.82
N PHE A 52 -5.16 -22.30 -2.47
CA PHE A 52 -3.94 -22.34 -3.27
C PHE A 52 -3.91 -23.68 -4.01
N SER A 53 -3.69 -23.66 -5.33
CA SER A 53 -3.65 -24.89 -6.13
C SER A 53 -2.76 -24.78 -7.36
N GLN A 54 -2.17 -25.92 -7.74
CA GLN A 54 -1.37 -26.10 -8.95
C GLN A 54 -1.84 -27.25 -9.85
N LEU A 55 -2.70 -28.15 -9.35
CA LEU A 55 -2.78 -29.54 -9.87
C LEU A 55 -3.38 -29.68 -11.29
N SER A 56 -4.09 -28.68 -11.81
CA SER A 56 -5.01 -28.86 -12.96
C SER A 56 -4.83 -27.86 -14.10
N LEU A 57 -3.65 -27.26 -14.23
CA LEU A 57 -3.35 -26.26 -15.26
C LEU A 57 -2.54 -26.86 -16.42
N PRO A 58 -2.73 -26.36 -17.65
CA PRO A 58 -2.21 -26.97 -18.89
C PRO A 58 -0.67 -27.08 -18.93
N ASP A 59 -0.13 -27.83 -19.90
CA ASP A 59 1.31 -28.04 -20.03
C ASP A 59 2.08 -26.78 -20.44
N ARG A 60 2.63 -26.12 -19.43
CA ARG A 60 4.06 -25.93 -19.10
C ARG A 60 4.08 -25.59 -17.62
N LYS A 61 4.14 -26.62 -16.77
CA LYS A 61 4.18 -26.45 -15.32
C LYS A 61 5.40 -25.60 -14.90
N PRO A 62 5.32 -24.91 -13.75
CA PRO A 62 4.16 -24.79 -12.86
C PRO A 62 3.32 -23.53 -13.16
N TYR A 63 2.00 -23.69 -13.27
CA TYR A 63 1.06 -22.57 -13.15
C TYR A 63 0.52 -22.55 -11.73
N TYR A 64 0.28 -21.37 -11.19
CA TYR A 64 -0.11 -21.18 -9.81
C TYR A 64 -1.38 -20.37 -9.78
N ILE A 65 -2.34 -20.77 -8.96
CA ILE A 65 -3.59 -20.05 -8.87
C ILE A 65 -4.08 -19.84 -7.45
N ILE A 66 -4.87 -18.80 -7.30
CA ILE A 66 -5.76 -18.61 -6.17
C ILE A 66 -7.20 -18.88 -6.62
N GLY A 67 -7.94 -19.62 -5.81
CA GLY A 67 -9.35 -19.93 -6.05
C GLY A 67 -10.22 -19.73 -4.81
N GLN A 68 -11.52 -19.90 -5.01
CA GLN A 68 -12.54 -19.93 -3.96
C GLN A 68 -12.96 -21.37 -3.69
N GLY A 69 -12.96 -21.81 -2.43
CA GLY A 69 -13.42 -23.15 -2.03
C GLY A 69 -12.49 -23.81 -1.02
N THR A 70 -12.82 -25.05 -0.61
CA THR A 70 -12.13 -25.78 0.45
C THR A 70 -11.12 -26.82 -0.03
N ASP A 71 -11.26 -27.33 -1.26
CA ASP A 71 -10.35 -28.33 -1.83
C ASP A 71 -10.30 -28.21 -3.35
N CYS A 72 -9.31 -27.45 -3.82
CA CYS A 72 -9.15 -27.12 -5.23
C CYS A 72 -8.07 -27.98 -5.90
N ALA A 73 -7.86 -29.21 -5.41
CA ALA A 73 -7.00 -30.19 -6.06
C ALA A 73 -7.47 -30.54 -7.49
N SER A 74 -8.74 -30.34 -7.86
CA SER A 74 -9.18 -30.47 -9.25
C SER A 74 -10.02 -29.27 -9.67
N LEU A 75 -9.48 -28.38 -10.49
CA LEU A 75 -10.14 -27.15 -10.93
C LEU A 75 -11.14 -27.39 -12.05
N VAL A 76 -10.86 -28.34 -12.94
CA VAL A 76 -11.66 -28.57 -14.15
C VAL A 76 -13.02 -29.20 -13.82
N ASN A 77 -13.10 -29.99 -12.75
CA ASN A 77 -14.29 -30.78 -12.41
C ASN A 77 -14.91 -30.45 -11.05
N SER A 78 -14.42 -29.43 -10.34
CA SER A 78 -14.94 -29.10 -9.01
C SER A 78 -16.11 -28.14 -9.10
N SER A 79 -17.26 -28.55 -8.56
CA SER A 79 -18.42 -27.68 -8.34
C SER A 79 -18.27 -26.77 -7.11
N LYS A 80 -17.25 -27.01 -6.28
CA LYS A 80 -16.98 -26.27 -5.04
C LYS A 80 -15.79 -25.34 -5.14
N CYS A 81 -15.00 -25.47 -6.20
CA CYS A 81 -13.83 -24.64 -6.43
C CYS A 81 -13.98 -23.80 -7.68
N TYR A 82 -13.91 -22.49 -7.50
CA TYR A 82 -13.92 -21.54 -8.59
C TYR A 82 -12.54 -20.91 -8.77
N TYR A 83 -12.10 -20.79 -10.02
CA TYR A 83 -10.82 -20.15 -10.34
C TYR A 83 -10.98 -18.64 -10.39
N GLU A 84 -10.14 -17.92 -9.64
CA GLU A 84 -10.07 -16.47 -9.72
C GLU A 84 -8.85 -16.06 -10.54
N HIS A 85 -9.06 -15.80 -11.82
CA HIS A 85 -8.04 -15.20 -12.66
C HIS A 85 -7.87 -13.72 -12.34
N PHE A 86 -6.63 -13.26 -12.21
CA PHE A 86 -6.30 -11.85 -12.14
C PHE A 86 -5.64 -11.40 -13.44
N GLY A 87 -6.44 -10.79 -14.31
CA GLY A 87 -5.96 -10.17 -15.56
C GLY A 87 -5.65 -8.67 -15.42
N GLY A 88 -5.56 -8.16 -14.19
CA GLY A 88 -5.49 -6.73 -13.87
C GLY A 88 -6.69 -6.25 -13.07
N GLN A 89 -6.83 -4.92 -12.94
CA GLN A 89 -7.93 -4.29 -12.20
C GLN A 89 -9.29 -4.74 -12.74
N LYS A 90 -10.12 -5.35 -11.89
CA LYS A 90 -11.46 -5.86 -12.22
C LYS A 90 -12.54 -4.77 -12.16
N GLY A 91 -12.25 -3.64 -11.51
CA GLY A 91 -13.11 -2.45 -11.48
C GLY A 91 -13.67 -2.14 -10.09
N LEU A 92 -14.46 -1.06 -9.99
CA LEU A 92 -14.92 -0.50 -8.70
C LEU A 92 -16.44 -0.57 -8.47
N ILE A 93 -17.20 -1.03 -9.46
CA ILE A 93 -18.67 -1.09 -9.38
C ILE A 93 -19.07 -2.42 -8.76
N TYR A 94 -19.63 -2.39 -7.55
CA TYR A 94 -19.90 -3.60 -6.77
C TYR A 94 -20.80 -4.61 -7.51
N ASP A 95 -21.91 -4.16 -8.13
CA ASP A 95 -22.84 -5.02 -8.89
C ASP A 95 -22.20 -5.69 -10.13
N LYS A 96 -21.07 -5.17 -10.60
CA LYS A 96 -20.35 -5.67 -11.78
C LYS A 96 -19.05 -6.35 -11.41
N TYR A 97 -18.70 -6.40 -10.12
CA TYR A 97 -17.43 -6.94 -9.68
C TYR A 97 -17.47 -8.47 -9.69
N SER A 98 -16.62 -9.07 -10.52
CA SER A 98 -16.48 -10.53 -10.59
C SER A 98 -15.48 -11.02 -9.55
N GLY A 99 -15.94 -11.27 -8.33
CA GLY A 99 -15.11 -11.82 -7.25
C GLY A 99 -15.70 -11.56 -5.87
N PHE A 100 -14.85 -11.65 -4.86
CA PHE A 100 -15.23 -11.36 -3.49
C PHE A 100 -15.44 -9.84 -3.28
N VAL A 101 -16.54 -9.46 -2.66
CA VAL A 101 -16.88 -8.07 -2.34
C VAL A 101 -17.17 -7.95 -0.84
N VAL A 102 -16.70 -6.88 -0.22
CA VAL A 102 -16.87 -6.64 1.22
C VAL A 102 -17.26 -5.18 1.48
N PRO A 103 -18.21 -4.91 2.37
CA PRO A 103 -18.47 -3.55 2.81
C PRO A 103 -17.24 -2.95 3.50
N LEU A 104 -17.02 -1.65 3.31
CA LEU A 104 -16.10 -0.87 4.11
C LEU A 104 -16.41 -1.06 5.60
N ASP A 105 -15.37 -1.15 6.40
CA ASP A 105 -15.39 -1.35 7.85
C ASP A 105 -15.88 -2.72 8.34
N SER A 106 -16.20 -3.65 7.44
CA SER A 106 -16.55 -5.02 7.81
C SER A 106 -15.33 -5.87 8.18
N VAL A 107 -15.54 -6.85 9.07
CA VAL A 107 -14.55 -7.89 9.39
C VAL A 107 -14.74 -9.07 8.44
N VAL A 108 -13.64 -9.61 7.95
CA VAL A 108 -13.60 -10.86 7.17
C VAL A 108 -12.84 -11.90 7.96
N GLU A 109 -13.36 -13.13 7.99
CA GLU A 109 -12.65 -14.31 8.45
C GLU A 109 -12.42 -15.21 7.25
N ALA A 110 -11.14 -15.40 6.90
CA ALA A 110 -10.78 -16.30 5.81
C ALA A 110 -10.17 -17.60 6.31
N ARG A 111 -10.63 -18.69 5.69
CA ARG A 111 -9.96 -19.98 5.73
C ARG A 111 -9.13 -20.12 4.47
N VAL A 112 -7.82 -20.22 4.65
CA VAL A 112 -6.84 -20.32 3.57
C VAL A 112 -6.37 -21.78 3.50
N PHE A 113 -6.71 -22.46 2.42
CA PHE A 113 -6.37 -23.85 2.16
C PHE A 113 -5.10 -23.90 1.32
N GLY A 114 -4.04 -24.50 1.88
CA GLY A 114 -2.80 -24.72 1.15
C GLY A 114 -2.88 -25.89 0.17
N ASP A 115 -2.02 -25.84 -0.85
CA ASP A 115 -1.92 -26.89 -1.86
C ASP A 115 -1.41 -28.19 -1.23
N PRO A 116 -2.17 -29.30 -1.27
CA PRO A 116 -1.76 -30.58 -0.69
C PRO A 116 -0.62 -31.27 -1.44
N THR A 117 -0.23 -30.79 -2.61
CA THR A 117 0.79 -31.44 -3.46
C THR A 117 2.16 -30.81 -3.38
N GLU A 118 2.27 -29.72 -2.63
CA GLU A 118 3.52 -28.99 -2.44
C GLU A 118 4.09 -29.18 -1.04
N ARG A 119 5.41 -29.36 -1.01
CA ARG A 119 6.16 -29.40 0.25
C ARG A 119 6.60 -28.02 0.71
N MET A 120 6.73 -27.07 -0.22
CA MET A 120 7.16 -25.71 0.11
C MET A 120 5.93 -24.84 0.34
N PRO A 121 5.82 -24.15 1.49
CA PRO A 121 4.69 -23.26 1.74
C PRO A 121 4.68 -22.07 0.79
N HIS A 122 3.48 -21.61 0.47
CA HIS A 122 3.27 -20.40 -0.30
C HIS A 122 3.12 -19.21 0.66
N PRO A 123 3.97 -18.17 0.61
CA PRO A 123 3.79 -16.99 1.44
C PRO A 123 2.56 -16.21 0.95
N PHE A 124 1.45 -16.22 1.69
CA PHE A 124 0.28 -15.39 1.41
C PHE A 124 0.56 -13.98 1.89
N HIS A 125 0.37 -12.99 1.02
CA HIS A 125 0.50 -11.58 1.31
C HIS A 125 -0.81 -10.85 0.96
N ALA A 126 -1.27 -9.98 1.86
CA ALA A 126 -2.47 -9.16 1.66
C ALA A 126 -2.13 -7.67 1.72
N HIS A 127 -2.57 -6.93 0.70
CA HIS A 127 -2.37 -5.48 0.66
C HIS A 127 -3.39 -4.76 1.54
N VAL A 128 -3.05 -3.52 1.93
CA VAL A 128 -3.88 -2.54 2.63
C VAL A 128 -4.26 -2.93 4.07
N ASN A 129 -4.77 -4.14 4.28
CA ASN A 129 -5.31 -4.62 5.54
C ASN A 129 -4.37 -5.65 6.14
N HIS A 130 -3.78 -5.34 7.30
CA HIS A 130 -3.16 -6.34 8.15
C HIS A 130 -4.23 -7.31 8.63
N PHE A 131 -3.82 -8.56 8.84
CA PHE A 131 -4.68 -9.60 9.36
C PHE A 131 -4.13 -10.16 10.67
N VAL A 132 -5.05 -10.63 11.51
CA VAL A 132 -4.76 -11.37 12.72
C VAL A 132 -4.72 -12.86 12.36
N PHE A 133 -3.63 -13.54 12.70
CA PHE A 133 -3.58 -14.99 12.63
C PHE A 133 -4.43 -15.60 13.75
N VAL A 134 -5.38 -16.47 13.40
CA VAL A 134 -6.30 -17.09 14.35
C VAL A 134 -5.86 -18.50 14.72
N SER A 135 -5.69 -19.36 13.71
CA SER A 135 -5.37 -20.77 13.94
C SER A 135 -4.85 -21.44 12.67
N PHE A 136 -4.15 -22.56 12.85
CA PHE A 136 -3.78 -23.46 11.77
C PHE A 136 -4.20 -24.88 12.15
N VAL A 137 -4.86 -25.57 11.22
CA VAL A 137 -5.21 -26.98 11.34
C VAL A 137 -4.46 -27.74 10.24
N PRO A 138 -3.46 -28.57 10.59
CA PRO A 138 -2.70 -29.31 9.59
C PRO A 138 -3.58 -30.35 8.88
N ARG A 139 -3.26 -30.64 7.62
CA ARG A 139 -3.91 -31.72 6.88
C ARG A 139 -3.42 -33.08 7.37
N LYS A 140 -4.35 -33.95 7.75
CA LYS A 140 -4.04 -35.34 8.11
C LYS A 140 -3.43 -36.09 6.92
N GLY A 141 -2.29 -36.74 7.12
CA GLY A 141 -1.51 -37.38 6.05
C GLY A 141 -0.83 -36.42 5.07
N GLY A 142 -0.83 -35.11 5.36
CA GLY A 142 -0.21 -34.07 4.53
C GLY A 142 1.29 -33.92 4.76
N HIS A 143 1.94 -33.10 3.94
CA HIS A 143 3.36 -32.77 4.04
C HIS A 143 3.72 -32.03 5.33
N HIS A 144 2.78 -31.27 5.89
CA HIS A 144 2.92 -30.46 7.10
C HIS A 144 2.07 -31.00 8.26
N GLU A 145 1.71 -32.29 8.26
CA GLU A 145 0.91 -32.91 9.34
C GLU A 145 1.52 -32.69 10.74
N ASN A 146 2.85 -32.68 10.82
CA ASN A 146 3.61 -32.53 12.07
C ASN A 146 4.29 -31.14 12.21
N VAL A 147 3.81 -30.13 11.48
CA VAL A 147 4.37 -28.77 11.50
C VAL A 147 3.37 -27.81 12.11
N SER A 148 3.84 -26.83 12.87
CA SER A 148 3.05 -25.75 13.43
C SER A 148 3.48 -24.41 12.85
N LEU A 149 2.57 -23.42 12.79
CA LEU A 149 2.97 -22.04 12.49
C LEU A 149 3.87 -21.43 13.58
N LEU A 150 3.90 -22.02 14.78
CA LEU A 150 4.86 -21.66 15.82
C LEU A 150 6.32 -21.93 15.39
N ASP A 151 6.55 -22.93 14.54
CA ASP A 151 7.89 -23.24 14.01
C ASP A 151 8.40 -22.12 13.09
N TYR A 152 7.48 -21.28 12.58
CA TYR A 152 7.75 -20.07 11.80
C TYR A 152 7.68 -18.79 12.67
N GLY A 153 7.57 -18.92 13.99
CA GLY A 153 7.45 -17.81 14.92
C GLY A 153 6.16 -17.01 14.76
N ILE A 154 5.06 -17.67 14.38
CA ILE A 154 3.73 -17.05 14.22
C ILE A 154 2.80 -17.61 15.30
N PHE A 155 2.27 -16.71 16.13
CA PHE A 155 1.45 -17.04 17.28
C PHE A 155 0.01 -16.56 17.09
N PRO A 156 -1.00 -17.31 17.56
CA PRO A 156 -2.38 -16.84 17.53
C PRO A 156 -2.53 -15.45 18.17
N GLY A 157 -3.19 -14.54 17.45
CA GLY A 157 -3.31 -13.12 17.83
C GLY A 157 -2.27 -12.20 17.19
N ASP A 158 -1.23 -12.74 16.55
CA ASP A 158 -0.24 -11.94 15.82
C ASP A 158 -0.90 -11.18 14.67
N ILE A 159 -0.53 -9.91 14.53
CA ILE A 159 -0.90 -9.07 13.39
C ILE A 159 0.21 -9.20 12.34
N ARG A 160 -0.18 -9.59 11.13
CA ARG A 160 0.72 -9.86 10.00
C ARG A 160 0.12 -9.30 8.71
N ASP A 161 0.97 -9.06 7.72
CA ASP A 161 0.56 -8.86 6.33
C ASP A 161 0.95 -10.05 5.43
N THR A 162 1.82 -10.93 5.95
CA THR A 162 2.41 -12.04 5.22
C THR A 162 2.66 -13.23 6.14
N ILE A 163 2.18 -14.41 5.76
CA ILE A 163 2.42 -15.69 6.48
C ILE A 163 2.59 -16.85 5.49
N PRO A 164 3.35 -17.92 5.85
CA PRO A 164 3.39 -19.13 5.06
C PRO A 164 2.06 -19.88 5.14
N ILE A 165 1.54 -20.30 3.99
CA ILE A 165 0.39 -21.18 3.87
C ILE A 165 0.90 -22.60 3.64
N LEU A 166 0.71 -23.45 4.65
CA LEU A 166 1.05 -24.88 4.66
C LEU A 166 -0.12 -25.72 4.12
N ASP A 167 0.12 -27.00 3.84
CA ASP A 167 -0.96 -27.92 3.45
C ASP A 167 -1.86 -28.27 4.64
N GLY A 168 -2.98 -27.55 4.71
CA GLY A 168 -3.89 -27.55 5.84
C GLY A 168 -4.85 -26.36 5.71
N VAL A 169 -5.37 -25.90 6.83
CA VAL A 169 -6.31 -24.77 6.89
C VAL A 169 -5.77 -23.71 7.83
N THR A 170 -5.36 -22.58 7.28
CA THR A 170 -4.94 -21.39 8.04
C THR A 170 -6.12 -20.42 8.14
N THR A 171 -6.53 -20.08 9.36
CA THR A 171 -7.58 -19.10 9.61
C THR A 171 -6.96 -17.74 9.93
N ILE A 172 -7.37 -16.71 9.20
CA ILE A 172 -6.96 -15.31 9.42
C ILE A 172 -8.19 -14.40 9.46
N ARG A 173 -8.08 -13.26 10.14
CA ARG A 173 -9.13 -12.23 10.16
C ARG A 173 -8.57 -10.86 9.85
N TRP A 174 -9.25 -10.09 9.02
CA TRP A 174 -8.91 -8.67 8.78
C TRP A 174 -10.15 -7.79 8.81
N ARG A 175 -9.96 -6.49 8.99
CA ARG A 175 -11.01 -5.49 8.80
C ARG A 175 -10.74 -4.71 7.53
N ALA A 176 -11.75 -4.56 6.69
CA ALA A 176 -11.68 -3.72 5.48
C ALA A 176 -11.89 -2.24 5.84
N ALA A 177 -11.05 -1.64 6.69
CA ALA A 177 -11.45 -0.45 7.45
C ALA A 177 -11.38 0.89 6.70
N THR A 178 -10.21 1.26 6.17
CA THR A 178 -9.91 2.67 5.86
C THR A 178 -10.18 3.06 4.40
N TYR A 179 -9.92 2.16 3.45
CA TYR A 179 -9.94 2.48 2.04
C TYR A 179 -10.92 1.59 1.29
N ALA A 180 -11.89 2.23 0.63
CA ALA A 180 -12.69 1.58 -0.40
C ALA A 180 -11.88 1.48 -1.69
N GLY A 181 -12.12 0.43 -2.46
CA GLY A 181 -11.41 0.14 -3.69
C GLY A 181 -11.06 -1.33 -3.84
N GLU A 182 -10.47 -1.65 -4.99
CA GLU A 182 -9.97 -2.98 -5.27
C GLU A 182 -8.63 -3.20 -4.56
N VAL A 183 -8.54 -4.29 -3.80
CA VAL A 183 -7.36 -4.65 -3.00
C VAL A 183 -6.91 -6.05 -3.41
N VAL A 184 -5.60 -6.23 -3.58
CA VAL A 184 -5.00 -7.51 -3.98
C VAL A 184 -4.52 -8.32 -2.79
N TYR A 185 -4.56 -9.63 -2.95
CA TYR A 185 -3.76 -10.55 -2.15
C TYR A 185 -3.20 -11.63 -3.08
N HIS A 186 -2.00 -12.10 -2.77
CA HIS A 186 -1.24 -12.96 -3.67
C HIS A 186 -0.21 -13.79 -2.92
N CYS A 187 0.39 -14.73 -3.64
CA CYS A 187 1.62 -15.36 -3.18
C CYS A 187 2.79 -14.38 -3.33
N HIS A 188 3.58 -14.21 -2.28
CA HIS A 188 4.76 -13.34 -2.29
C HIS A 188 6.00 -14.01 -2.94
N THR A 189 5.85 -15.23 -3.47
CA THR A 189 6.80 -15.77 -4.43
C THR A 189 6.49 -15.17 -5.80
N LEU A 190 7.30 -14.21 -6.25
CA LEU A 190 7.02 -13.40 -7.45
C LEU A 190 6.73 -14.25 -8.70
N THR A 191 7.47 -15.35 -8.89
CA THR A 191 7.24 -16.26 -10.03
C THR A 191 5.93 -17.03 -9.95
N HIS A 192 5.30 -17.10 -8.77
CA HIS A 192 3.97 -17.68 -8.58
C HIS A 192 2.88 -16.61 -8.78
N GLU A 193 3.12 -15.40 -8.26
CA GLU A 193 2.29 -14.20 -8.49
C GLU A 193 2.06 -13.95 -9.99
N ASP A 194 3.16 -13.79 -10.75
CA ASP A 194 3.14 -13.52 -12.19
C ASP A 194 2.47 -14.62 -13.02
N ARG A 195 2.36 -15.83 -12.46
CA ARG A 195 1.75 -17.00 -13.10
C ARG A 195 0.30 -17.24 -12.70
N GLY A 196 -0.30 -16.31 -11.95
CA GLY A 196 -1.72 -16.30 -11.63
C GLY A 196 -2.07 -16.55 -10.18
N MET A 197 -1.10 -16.64 -9.26
CA MET A 197 -1.35 -16.78 -7.82
C MET A 197 -1.60 -15.43 -7.16
N MET A 198 -2.47 -14.66 -7.79
CA MET A 198 -2.90 -13.32 -7.41
C MET A 198 -4.39 -13.23 -7.70
N THR A 199 -5.11 -12.57 -6.80
CA THR A 199 -6.49 -12.16 -7.03
C THR A 199 -6.74 -10.86 -6.28
N SER A 200 -7.96 -10.35 -6.43
CA SER A 200 -8.42 -9.14 -5.82
C SER A 200 -9.83 -9.31 -5.26
N TYR A 201 -10.12 -8.51 -4.25
CA TYR A 201 -11.45 -8.31 -3.70
C TYR A 201 -11.79 -6.82 -3.69
N LEU A 202 -13.07 -6.50 -3.76
CA LEU A 202 -13.54 -5.12 -3.72
C LEU A 202 -14.00 -4.75 -2.32
N VAL A 203 -13.41 -3.72 -1.73
CA VAL A 203 -13.99 -3.01 -0.59
C VAL A 203 -14.92 -1.93 -1.13
N TYR A 204 -16.22 -2.05 -0.90
CA TYR A 204 -17.21 -1.08 -1.37
C TYR A 204 -17.79 -0.28 -0.21
N GLN A 205 -18.06 1.00 -0.46
CA GLN A 205 -18.81 1.83 0.46
C GLN A 205 -20.27 1.85 0.00
N ASP A 206 -21.19 1.38 0.85
CA ASP A 206 -22.61 1.48 0.54
C ASP A 206 -23.04 2.94 0.73
N ASN A 207 -23.52 3.57 -0.35
CA ASN A 207 -23.96 4.97 -0.33
C ASN A 207 -25.17 5.18 0.60
N ALA A 208 -25.85 4.11 1.04
CA ALA A 208 -26.93 4.16 2.02
C ALA A 208 -26.46 4.25 3.48
N SER A 209 -25.22 3.83 3.77
CA SER A 209 -24.61 3.85 5.11
C SER A 209 -23.54 4.93 5.24
N ALA A 210 -23.28 5.68 4.17
CA ALA A 210 -22.36 6.79 4.22
C ALA A 210 -22.94 7.86 5.18
N PRO A 211 -22.22 8.26 6.25
CA PRO A 211 -22.31 9.64 6.66
C PRO A 211 -22.09 10.45 5.37
N SER A 212 -22.92 11.46 5.12
CA SER A 212 -22.76 12.38 3.99
C SER A 212 -21.28 12.59 3.70
N PRO A 213 -20.82 12.61 2.45
CA PRO A 213 -19.40 12.74 2.17
C PRO A 213 -18.89 14.01 2.89
N ASP A 214 -18.31 13.81 4.06
CA ASP A 214 -17.18 14.58 4.52
C ASP A 214 -16.12 14.23 3.49
N VAL A 215 -16.24 14.95 2.37
CA VAL A 215 -15.13 15.34 1.54
C VAL A 215 -13.97 15.48 2.48
N LEU A 216 -12.96 14.64 2.25
CA LEU A 216 -11.68 14.65 2.94
C LEU A 216 -11.21 16.10 3.07
N HIS A 217 -11.63 16.76 4.16
CA HIS A 217 -11.16 18.08 4.48
C HIS A 217 -9.74 17.80 4.96
N PRO A 218 -8.72 18.34 4.29
CA PRO A 218 -7.38 18.25 4.82
C PRO A 218 -7.45 18.84 6.23
N VAL A 219 -6.91 18.07 7.19
CA VAL A 219 -6.61 18.47 8.56
C VAL A 219 -6.45 19.97 8.62
N GLY A 220 -7.36 20.62 9.37
CA GLY A 220 -7.63 22.05 9.31
C GLY A 220 -6.39 22.93 9.15
N TYR A 221 -6.08 23.27 7.90
CA TYR A 221 -5.25 24.43 7.58
C TYR A 221 -6.20 25.62 7.48
N ASP A 222 -6.50 26.18 8.64
CA ASP A 222 -7.13 27.47 8.91
C ASP A 222 -7.61 28.22 7.64
N SER A 223 -8.80 27.87 7.16
CA SER A 223 -9.37 28.35 5.88
C SER A 223 -9.65 29.86 5.89
N ILE A 224 -9.74 30.44 7.10
CA ILE A 224 -9.85 31.88 7.32
C ILE A 224 -8.52 32.55 6.97
N THR A 225 -7.38 31.99 7.41
CA THR A 225 -6.06 32.54 7.06
C THR A 225 -5.77 32.37 5.57
N THR A 226 -6.16 31.25 4.95
CA THR A 226 -5.90 31.00 3.51
C THR A 226 -6.74 31.90 2.59
N ARG A 227 -8.02 32.13 2.92
CA ARG A 227 -8.89 33.08 2.17
C ARG A 227 -8.43 34.53 2.36
N ARG A 228 -8.08 34.92 3.58
CA ARG A 228 -7.52 36.24 3.90
C ARG A 228 -6.17 36.47 3.22
N ARG A 229 -5.31 35.45 3.19
CA ARG A 229 -3.99 35.47 2.56
C ARG A 229 -4.10 35.52 1.03
N ARG A 230 -5.03 34.79 0.41
CA ARG A 230 -5.37 34.95 -1.03
C ARG A 230 -5.87 36.35 -1.34
N GLN A 231 -6.76 36.92 -0.53
CA GLN A 231 -7.24 38.29 -0.74
C GLN A 231 -6.11 39.33 -0.61
N ILE A 232 -5.23 39.18 0.40
CA ILE A 232 -4.05 40.05 0.56
C ILE A 232 -3.10 39.92 -0.63
N PHE A 233 -2.79 38.69 -1.08
CA PHE A 233 -1.92 38.49 -2.24
C PHE A 233 -2.52 39.04 -3.54
N LEU A 234 -3.83 38.93 -3.72
CA LEU A 234 -4.53 39.45 -4.89
C LEU A 234 -4.56 40.98 -4.88
N LEU A 235 -4.77 41.60 -3.71
CA LEU A 235 -4.66 43.06 -3.54
C LEU A 235 -3.23 43.56 -3.78
N LEU A 236 -2.21 42.86 -3.25
CA LEU A 236 -0.81 43.19 -3.51
C LEU A 236 -0.46 43.03 -4.99
N PHE A 237 -0.93 41.96 -5.65
CA PHE A 237 -0.70 41.74 -7.07
C PHE A 237 -1.32 42.86 -7.92
N VAL A 238 -2.56 43.26 -7.64
CA VAL A 238 -3.22 44.38 -8.32
C VAL A 238 -2.46 45.69 -8.04
N PHE A 239 -2.03 45.95 -6.80
CA PHE A 239 -1.26 47.13 -6.48
C PHE A 239 0.09 47.18 -7.23
N PHE A 240 0.88 46.10 -7.21
CA PHE A 240 2.15 46.06 -7.94
C PHE A 240 1.96 46.13 -9.45
N PHE A 241 0.94 45.47 -10.00
CA PHE A 241 0.64 45.53 -11.43
C PHE A 241 0.19 46.93 -11.87
N THR A 242 -0.65 47.61 -11.09
CA THR A 242 -1.02 49.00 -11.38
C THR A 242 0.18 49.94 -11.24
N ALA A 243 1.03 49.75 -10.22
CA ALA A 243 2.24 50.55 -10.04
C ALA A 243 3.24 50.35 -11.19
N THR A 244 3.42 49.13 -11.69
CA THR A 244 4.31 48.87 -12.85
C THR A 244 3.73 49.46 -14.12
N VAL A 245 2.43 49.32 -14.38
CA VAL A 245 1.77 49.93 -15.54
C VAL A 245 1.84 51.46 -15.48
N VAL A 246 1.60 52.06 -14.31
CA VAL A 246 1.73 53.51 -14.14
C VAL A 246 3.19 53.94 -14.34
N SER A 247 4.15 53.21 -13.79
CA SER A 247 5.57 53.53 -13.95
C SER A 247 6.04 53.40 -15.41
N THR A 248 5.61 52.37 -16.14
CA THR A 248 5.92 52.24 -17.58
C THR A 248 5.24 53.33 -18.39
N VAL A 249 3.98 53.67 -18.10
CA VAL A 249 3.29 54.79 -18.75
C VAL A 249 3.99 56.12 -18.45
N PHE A 250 4.42 56.37 -17.21
CA PHE A 250 5.23 57.56 -16.88
C PHE A 250 6.58 57.56 -17.59
N SER A 251 7.28 56.41 -17.68
CA SER A 251 8.53 56.28 -18.44
C SER A 251 8.33 56.49 -19.94
N CYS A 252 7.19 56.06 -20.49
CA CYS A 252 6.82 56.30 -21.89
C CYS A 252 6.42 57.76 -22.15
N ILE A 253 5.74 58.42 -21.21
CA ILE A 253 5.38 59.84 -21.31
C ILE A 253 6.62 60.74 -21.11
N ARG A 254 7.63 60.30 -20.36
CA ARG A 254 8.88 61.04 -20.15
C ARG A 254 9.90 60.88 -21.27
N ALA A 255 9.60 60.10 -22.30
CA ALA A 255 10.50 59.85 -23.41
C ALA A 255 10.22 60.81 -24.58
N GLU A 256 11.03 61.87 -24.69
CA GLU A 256 11.38 62.54 -25.96
C GLU A 256 12.84 63.04 -25.88
N PRO A 257 13.56 63.19 -27.01
CA PRO A 257 13.87 62.21 -28.06
C PRO A 257 15.43 61.96 -28.07
N PRO A 258 16.05 61.27 -29.05
CA PRO A 258 17.33 60.59 -28.84
C PRO A 258 18.53 61.56 -28.83
N GLY A 259 19.25 61.57 -27.71
CA GLY A 259 20.52 62.27 -27.55
C GLY A 259 21.63 61.30 -27.17
N SER A 260 22.51 61.03 -28.13
CA SER A 260 23.83 60.40 -28.00
C SER A 260 24.48 60.56 -26.62
N MET A 261 24.89 59.45 -25.98
CA MET A 261 26.28 59.29 -25.55
C MET A 261 26.63 57.84 -25.18
N ARG A 262 27.78 57.44 -25.71
CA ARG A 262 28.48 56.16 -25.56
C ARG A 262 29.18 56.13 -24.20
N ALA A 263 28.93 55.11 -23.38
CA ALA A 263 29.76 54.82 -22.21
C ALA A 263 29.89 53.31 -21.94
N LYS A 264 31.10 52.84 -22.26
CA LYS A 264 31.87 51.67 -21.80
C LYS A 264 31.16 50.53 -21.06
N HIS A 265 31.26 49.35 -21.67
CA HIS A 265 31.10 48.04 -21.05
C HIS A 265 32.19 47.79 -19.99
N GLU A 266 31.77 47.40 -18.79
CA GLU A 266 32.58 46.60 -17.88
C GLU A 266 31.66 45.55 -17.23
N PRO A 267 31.88 44.24 -17.44
CA PRO A 267 30.93 43.22 -17.03
C PRO A 267 31.04 42.91 -15.53
N LEU A 268 29.94 43.12 -14.79
CA LEU A 268 29.76 42.62 -13.44
C LEU A 268 29.48 41.11 -13.50
N ASN A 269 30.42 40.31 -12.99
CA ASN A 269 30.28 38.87 -12.82
C ASN A 269 29.14 38.54 -11.86
N VAL A 270 28.07 37.93 -12.36
CA VAL A 270 27.04 37.28 -11.54
C VAL A 270 27.12 35.77 -11.78
N PRO A 271 27.39 34.95 -10.76
CA PRO A 271 27.44 33.50 -10.91
C PRO A 271 26.05 32.95 -11.24
N ARG A 272 25.95 32.25 -12.37
CA ARG A 272 24.77 31.55 -12.86
C ARG A 272 24.63 30.23 -12.08
N VAL A 273 23.64 30.15 -11.20
CA VAL A 273 23.23 28.87 -10.58
C VAL A 273 22.43 28.09 -11.61
N GLU A 274 23.04 27.06 -12.18
CA GLU A 274 22.39 26.05 -13.01
C GLU A 274 21.68 25.04 -12.11
N THR A 275 20.35 25.06 -12.11
CA THR A 275 19.54 23.94 -11.62
C THR A 275 19.50 22.88 -12.72
N LYS A 276 20.31 21.82 -12.58
CA LYS A 276 20.18 20.62 -13.41
C LYS A 276 18.98 19.81 -12.92
N ASN A 277 17.92 19.78 -13.73
CA ASN A 277 16.90 18.74 -13.64
C ASN A 277 17.57 17.41 -13.99
N ALA A 278 17.76 16.54 -12.99
CA ALA A 278 18.06 15.13 -13.22
C ALA A 278 16.76 14.43 -13.62
N LEU A 279 16.36 14.64 -14.88
CA LEU A 279 15.46 13.73 -15.55
C LEU A 279 16.19 12.41 -15.79
N SER A 280 15.41 11.35 -15.64
CA SER A 280 15.72 9.94 -15.85
C SER A 280 16.64 9.66 -17.05
N ASP A 281 17.89 9.29 -16.78
CA ASP A 281 18.81 8.64 -17.72
C ASP A 281 19.14 7.19 -17.27
N LEU A 282 18.16 6.52 -16.66
CA LEU A 282 18.25 5.09 -16.31
C LEU A 282 17.14 4.27 -16.95
N GLU A 283 16.75 4.59 -18.19
CA GLU A 283 15.98 3.68 -19.04
C GLU A 283 16.46 3.82 -20.49
N CYS A 284 17.35 2.91 -20.91
CA CYS A 284 17.48 2.34 -22.25
C CYS A 284 18.86 1.68 -22.38
N VAL A 285 19.02 0.45 -21.88
CA VAL A 285 20.12 -0.42 -22.30
C VAL A 285 19.63 -1.25 -23.49
N PRO A 286 20.16 -1.06 -24.71
CA PRO A 286 19.81 -1.92 -25.84
C PRO A 286 20.47 -3.30 -25.70
N LEU A 287 19.69 -4.34 -25.96
CA LEU A 287 20.11 -5.73 -26.07
C LEU A 287 21.19 -5.88 -27.15
N VAL A 288 22.44 -6.06 -26.73
CA VAL A 288 23.54 -6.48 -27.61
C VAL A 288 23.42 -7.99 -27.86
N ARG A 289 23.02 -8.37 -29.08
CA ARG A 289 23.24 -9.71 -29.62
C ARG A 289 24.74 -9.99 -29.65
N ARG A 290 25.20 -11.10 -29.06
CA ARG A 290 26.49 -11.70 -29.42
C ARG A 290 26.29 -12.86 -30.41
N PRO A 291 27.10 -12.94 -31.48
CA PRO A 291 27.14 -14.08 -32.40
C PRO A 291 27.94 -15.25 -31.77
N GLY A 292 27.70 -16.44 -32.31
CA GLY A 292 28.04 -17.72 -31.68
C GLY A 292 29.52 -18.03 -31.44
N LEU A 293 29.68 -18.93 -30.49
CA LEU A 293 30.58 -20.10 -30.49
C LEU A 293 30.04 -21.10 -29.47
#